data_AF-A0A0G4KF73-F1
#
_entry.id   AF-A0A0G4KF73-F1
#
_cell.length_a   1.000
_cell.length_b   1.000
_cell.length_c   1.000
_cell.angle_alpha   90.00
_cell.angle_beta   90.00
_cell.angle_gamma   90.00
#
_symmetry.space_group_name_H-M   'P 1'
#
loop_
_entity.id
_entity.type
_entity.pdbx_description
1 polymer ?
#
loop_
_entity_poly.entity_id
_entity_poly.type
_entity_poly.pdbx_seq_one_letter_code
_entity_poly.pdbx_strand_id
1 'polypeptide(L)'
;MLAAMDHPTLIIIHWLFSWIALAIMVVRLIWRKVAKQAFNLGDYLTMAACVFVVARMGIIHMVLTWKTNNMPAAYRENHVFTPKEIHQREIGSKLSLTARVVYSSYLWLQKLVLLDLYRRLLVKLPHEHIKVYSFLAVFLVTWIACQVSTFIECKPIHLYWQVVPHPGSCVEAEAQLMTVGILNIVTDLMLILLPLPLVVAMQAAWRLKAQLYVLFLLGIFIIAITIVRLPITTLHKDSQLDRSTWASVELLVTAFVVNAPTMYGLWNSGRRAHATSNGEETGDTFGMATMGSMARKTKIEADNVHGFESSPVGRSMGHIEGILQTRETIVTEYRETDRKARGYANLADETDNASTSSQKSILRPIIMANLHPCFHKPGAHRIIEVIENQDTGVQEFHTSIKISKYLNIGPVQSQALRGQPEPLIWFHRPIHQLLEPFFDAGLLMNKVREPSFDDGGDPGQAQSYHNFPQIPMQFIFRLVRTS
;
A
#
# COMPACT_ATOMS: atom_id res chain seq x y z
N MET A 1 41.51 -13.73 -1.36
CA MET A 1 41.49 -13.01 -0.05
C MET A 1 40.72 -13.79 1.02
N LEU A 2 39.51 -14.31 0.75
CA LEU A 2 38.75 -15.14 1.71
C LEU A 2 39.34 -16.56 1.94
N ALA A 3 40.03 -17.13 0.94
CA ALA A 3 40.60 -18.49 1.00
C ALA A 3 41.80 -18.67 1.97
N ALA A 4 42.29 -17.60 2.60
CA ALA A 4 43.43 -17.62 3.52
C ALA A 4 43.04 -17.28 4.98
N MET A 5 41.74 -17.31 5.30
CA MET A 5 41.24 -16.90 6.61
C MET A 5 41.13 -18.08 7.57
N ASP A 6 41.70 -17.93 8.76
CA ASP A 6 41.63 -18.93 9.82
C ASP A 6 40.18 -19.17 10.29
N HIS A 7 39.88 -20.41 10.70
CA HIS A 7 38.59 -20.83 11.27
C HIS A 7 37.95 -19.84 12.28
N PRO A 8 38.67 -19.31 13.29
CA PRO A 8 38.09 -18.34 14.23
C PRO A 8 37.63 -17.05 13.54
N THR A 9 38.38 -16.55 12.56
CA THR A 9 38.06 -15.32 11.84
C THR A 9 36.77 -15.47 11.04
N LEU A 10 36.53 -16.65 10.46
CA LEU A 10 35.30 -16.96 9.73
C LEU A 10 34.07 -17.03 10.64
N ILE A 11 34.21 -17.56 11.86
CA ILE A 11 33.15 -17.55 12.86
C ILE A 11 32.79 -16.11 13.22
N ILE A 12 33.78 -15.26 13.45
CA ILE A 12 33.57 -13.83 13.76
C ILE A 12 32.83 -13.14 12.61
N ILE A 13 33.25 -13.33 11.36
CA ILE A 13 32.58 -12.75 10.18
C ILE A 13 31.14 -13.24 10.08
N HIS A 14 30.91 -14.53 10.27
CA HIS A 14 29.57 -15.11 10.22
C HIS A 14 28.63 -14.49 11.28
N TRP A 15 29.13 -14.34 12.51
CA TRP A 15 28.39 -13.69 13.58
C TRP A 15 28.11 -12.22 13.26
N LEU A 16 29.12 -11.49 12.83
CA LEU A 16 29.01 -10.07 12.49
C LEU A 16 27.94 -9.84 11.40
N PHE A 17 28.00 -10.58 10.30
CA PHE A 17 27.01 -10.46 9.22
C PHE A 17 25.59 -10.86 9.68
N SER A 18 25.47 -11.92 10.48
CA SER A 18 24.16 -12.38 10.98
C SER A 18 23.53 -11.36 11.93
N TRP A 19 24.31 -10.76 12.84
CA TRP A 19 23.85 -9.73 13.75
C TRP A 19 23.46 -8.44 13.03
N ILE A 20 24.26 -7.98 12.06
CA ILE A 20 23.91 -6.79 11.27
C ILE A 20 22.62 -7.04 10.48
N ALA A 21 22.47 -8.20 9.84
CA ALA A 21 21.26 -8.55 9.12
C ALA A 21 20.02 -8.59 10.02
N LEU A 22 20.15 -9.18 11.22
CA LEU A 22 19.09 -9.22 12.22
C LEU A 22 18.75 -7.80 12.70
N ALA A 23 19.75 -6.96 12.98
CA ALA A 23 19.55 -5.58 13.39
C ALA A 23 18.78 -4.78 12.34
N ILE A 24 19.11 -4.91 11.04
CA ILE A 24 18.37 -4.24 9.96
C ILE A 24 16.88 -4.62 9.99
N MET A 25 16.56 -5.91 10.12
CA MET A 25 15.18 -6.39 10.15
C MET A 25 14.44 -5.96 11.43
N VAL A 26 15.11 -6.02 12.58
CA VAL A 26 14.54 -5.57 13.87
C VAL A 26 14.30 -4.06 13.87
N VAL A 27 15.25 -3.27 13.39
CA VAL A 27 15.11 -1.81 13.25
C VAL A 27 13.92 -1.49 12.35
N ARG A 28 13.75 -2.16 11.21
CA ARG A 28 12.55 -2.00 10.37
C ARG A 28 11.25 -2.21 11.16
N LEU A 29 11.16 -3.29 11.94
CA LEU A 29 9.95 -3.63 12.71
C LEU A 29 9.68 -2.62 13.84
N ILE A 30 10.73 -2.22 14.57
CA ILE A 30 10.65 -1.20 15.62
C ILE A 30 10.22 0.14 15.03
N TRP A 31 10.84 0.56 13.92
CA TRP A 31 10.53 1.85 13.29
C TRP A 31 9.07 1.91 12.83
N ARG A 32 8.53 0.80 12.31
CA ARG A 32 7.11 0.71 11.95
C ARG A 32 6.19 0.87 13.18
N LYS A 33 6.56 0.25 14.31
CA LYS A 33 5.82 0.37 15.57
C LYS A 33 5.89 1.79 16.14
N VAL A 34 7.07 2.43 16.11
CA VAL A 34 7.28 3.82 16.53
C VAL A 34 6.48 4.78 15.64
N ALA A 35 6.42 4.52 14.33
CA ALA A 35 5.59 5.27 13.39
C ALA A 35 4.07 5.02 13.57
N LYS A 36 3.66 4.27 14.61
CA LYS A 36 2.27 3.94 14.92
C LYS A 36 1.53 3.33 13.71
N GLN A 37 2.20 2.57 12.86
CA GLN A 37 1.58 1.87 11.74
C GLN A 37 1.23 0.42 12.14
N ALA A 38 0.14 -0.12 11.58
CA ALA A 38 -0.15 -1.54 11.71
C ALA A 38 0.89 -2.39 10.97
N PHE A 39 1.09 -3.63 11.44
CA PHE A 39 1.92 -4.59 10.73
C PHE A 39 1.22 -5.12 9.49
N ASN A 40 1.95 -5.15 8.39
CA ASN A 40 1.49 -5.70 7.13
C ASN A 40 2.02 -7.14 6.96
N LEU A 41 1.51 -7.85 5.95
CA LEU A 41 1.99 -9.18 5.58
C LEU A 41 3.52 -9.25 5.45
N GLY A 42 4.13 -8.28 4.77
CA GLY A 42 5.58 -8.19 4.65
C GLY A 42 6.32 -8.10 5.99
N ASP A 43 5.73 -7.50 7.03
CA ASP A 43 6.37 -7.42 8.35
C ASP A 43 6.28 -8.75 9.10
N TYR A 44 5.17 -9.49 8.97
CA TYR A 44 5.08 -10.86 9.48
C TYR A 44 6.06 -11.81 8.79
N LEU A 45 6.24 -11.66 7.48
CA LEU A 45 7.25 -12.41 6.71
C LEU A 45 8.68 -12.03 7.15
N THR A 46 8.94 -10.76 7.46
CA THR A 46 10.22 -10.33 8.05
C THR A 46 10.42 -10.94 9.44
N MET A 47 9.40 -11.01 10.30
CA MET A 47 9.48 -11.69 11.60
C MET A 47 9.83 -13.17 11.44
N ALA A 48 9.20 -13.86 10.49
CA ALA A 48 9.55 -15.24 10.16
C ALA A 48 11.01 -15.34 9.69
N ALA A 49 11.47 -14.44 8.82
CA ALA A 49 12.86 -14.40 8.35
C ALA A 49 13.87 -14.20 9.49
N CYS A 50 13.55 -13.39 10.51
CA CYS A 50 14.39 -13.25 11.72
C CYS A 50 14.60 -14.60 12.42
N VAL A 51 13.56 -15.43 12.54
CA VAL A 51 13.67 -16.77 13.15
C VAL A 51 14.65 -17.64 12.36
N PHE A 52 14.58 -17.63 11.02
CA PHE A 52 15.51 -18.37 10.18
C PHE A 52 16.95 -17.85 10.28
N VAL A 53 17.17 -16.53 10.40
CA VAL A 53 18.53 -15.96 10.60
C VAL A 53 19.11 -16.41 11.94
N VAL A 54 18.34 -16.33 13.03
CA VAL A 54 18.78 -16.78 14.36
C VAL A 54 19.06 -18.28 14.38
N ALA A 55 18.18 -19.08 13.78
CA ALA A 55 18.39 -20.51 13.64
C ALA A 55 19.68 -20.83 12.87
N ARG A 56 19.90 -20.17 11.71
CA ARG A 56 21.11 -20.34 10.91
C ARG A 56 22.36 -19.96 11.69
N MET A 57 22.31 -18.87 12.46
CA MET A 57 23.44 -18.38 13.25
C MET A 57 23.94 -19.44 14.23
N GLY A 58 23.04 -20.05 15.01
CA GLY A 58 23.39 -21.13 15.94
C GLY A 58 23.89 -22.39 15.24
N ILE A 59 23.20 -22.80 14.17
CA ILE A 59 23.55 -24.01 13.41
C ILE A 59 24.94 -23.87 12.77
N ILE A 60 25.22 -22.77 12.07
CA ILE A 60 26.49 -22.58 11.38
C ILE A 60 27.65 -22.41 12.37
N HIS A 61 27.43 -21.78 13.53
CA HIS A 61 28.46 -21.77 14.58
C HIS A 61 28.90 -23.19 14.96
N MET A 62 27.95 -24.11 15.17
CA MET A 62 28.26 -25.50 15.47
C MET A 62 28.91 -26.23 14.29
N VAL A 63 28.45 -26.00 13.05
CA VAL A 63 29.05 -26.58 11.84
C VAL A 63 30.51 -26.15 11.66
N LEU A 64 30.83 -24.88 11.92
CA LEU A 64 32.20 -24.36 11.81
C LEU A 64 33.10 -24.87 12.94
N THR A 65 32.55 -25.06 14.15
CA THR A 65 33.30 -25.57 15.30
C THR A 65 33.55 -27.08 15.22
N TRP A 66 32.55 -27.88 14.84
CA TRP A 66 32.63 -29.35 14.80
C TRP A 66 33.02 -29.92 13.44
N LYS A 67 33.11 -29.07 12.41
CA LYS A 67 33.42 -29.45 11.02
C LYS A 67 32.38 -30.44 10.45
N THR A 68 32.55 -30.80 9.19
CA THR A 68 31.66 -31.74 8.48
C THR A 68 32.44 -32.91 7.90
N ASN A 69 31.73 -33.84 7.26
CA ASN A 69 32.31 -34.91 6.46
C ASN A 69 32.79 -34.46 5.07
N ASN A 70 32.32 -33.32 4.55
CA ASN A 70 32.91 -32.69 3.35
C ASN A 70 34.29 -32.08 3.69
N MET A 71 35.36 -32.66 3.16
CA MET A 71 36.75 -32.27 3.40
C MET A 71 37.65 -32.69 2.24
N PRO A 72 38.82 -32.02 2.03
CA PRO A 72 39.72 -32.38 0.94
C PRO A 72 40.21 -33.83 1.03
N ALA A 73 40.30 -34.50 -0.12
CA ALA A 73 40.76 -35.90 -0.20
C ALA A 73 42.14 -36.12 0.44
N ALA A 74 43.08 -35.19 0.21
CA ALA A 74 44.43 -35.25 0.78
C ALA A 74 44.46 -35.18 2.31
N TYR A 75 43.54 -34.45 2.94
CA TYR A 75 43.43 -34.42 4.41
C TYR A 75 42.89 -35.74 4.93
N ARG A 76 41.95 -36.35 4.21
CA ARG A 76 41.28 -37.58 4.60
C ARG A 76 42.20 -38.80 4.53
N GLU A 77 43.08 -38.88 3.55
CA GLU A 77 44.04 -39.99 3.41
C GLU A 77 45.11 -39.99 4.50
N ASN A 78 45.50 -38.80 4.97
CA ASN A 78 46.60 -38.64 5.93
C ASN A 78 46.16 -38.51 7.40
N HIS A 79 44.85 -38.38 7.66
CA HIS A 79 44.33 -38.10 8.99
C HIS A 79 43.59 -39.30 9.60
N VAL A 80 44.04 -39.75 10.78
CA VAL A 80 43.39 -40.82 11.53
C VAL A 80 42.31 -40.23 12.44
N PHE A 81 41.05 -40.55 12.16
CA PHE A 81 39.92 -40.01 12.90
C PHE A 81 39.73 -40.69 14.25
N THR A 82 39.60 -39.88 15.31
CA THR A 82 39.21 -40.38 16.64
C THR A 82 37.69 -40.59 16.71
N PRO A 83 37.17 -41.50 17.57
CA PRO A 83 35.72 -41.71 17.72
C PRO A 83 34.96 -40.42 18.09
N LYS A 84 35.57 -39.55 18.89
CA LYS A 84 35.01 -38.24 19.25
C LYS A 84 34.90 -37.31 18.03
N GLU A 85 35.93 -37.26 17.19
CA GLU A 85 35.93 -36.43 15.98
C GLU A 85 34.89 -36.94 14.96
N ILE A 86 34.76 -38.27 14.80
CA ILE A 86 33.73 -38.88 13.95
C ILE A 86 32.35 -38.42 14.40
N HIS A 87 32.05 -38.53 15.69
CA HIS A 87 30.75 -38.13 16.23
C HIS A 87 30.46 -36.63 16.04
N GLN A 88 31.45 -35.77 16.29
CA GLN A 88 31.32 -34.32 16.08
C GLN A 88 31.05 -33.97 14.61
N ARG A 89 31.79 -34.57 13.67
CA ARG A 89 31.61 -34.35 12.24
C ARG A 89 30.30 -34.94 11.71
N GLU A 90 29.82 -36.04 12.28
CA GLU A 90 28.50 -36.60 11.95
C GLU A 90 27.39 -35.59 12.30
N ILE A 91 27.42 -35.04 13.53
CA ILE A 91 26.49 -34.01 13.96
C ILE A 91 26.64 -32.75 13.10
N GLY A 92 27.86 -32.30 12.85
CA GLY A 92 28.12 -31.15 11.99
C GLY A 92 27.58 -31.33 10.57
N SER A 93 27.63 -32.54 10.02
CA SER A 93 27.09 -32.84 8.68
C SER A 93 25.55 -32.83 8.67
N LYS A 94 24.91 -33.39 9.71
CA LYS A 94 23.46 -33.27 9.92
C LYS A 94 23.02 -31.81 10.03
N LEU A 95 23.74 -31.01 10.82
CA LEU A 95 23.49 -29.58 10.99
C LEU A 95 23.74 -28.80 9.69
N SER A 96 24.74 -29.18 8.88
CA SER A 96 24.98 -28.58 7.57
C SER A 96 23.80 -28.78 6.62
N LEU A 97 23.18 -29.97 6.63
CA LEU A 97 21.97 -30.24 5.88
C LEU A 97 20.80 -29.35 6.33
N THR A 98 20.58 -29.25 7.64
CA THR A 98 19.58 -28.32 8.21
C THR A 98 19.87 -26.87 7.83
N ALA A 99 21.14 -26.44 7.83
CA ALA A 99 21.53 -25.08 7.47
C ALA A 99 21.15 -24.72 6.03
N ARG A 100 21.20 -25.69 5.09
CA ARG A 100 20.79 -25.49 3.69
C ARG A 100 19.29 -25.23 3.56
N VAL A 101 18.47 -25.99 4.29
CA VAL A 101 17.01 -25.80 4.37
C VAL A 101 16.66 -24.44 4.96
N VAL A 102 17.31 -24.08 6.07
CA VAL A 102 17.09 -22.79 6.75
C VAL A 102 17.50 -21.62 5.86
N TYR A 103 18.65 -21.74 5.18
CA TYR A 103 19.18 -20.72 4.28
C TYR A 103 18.26 -20.46 3.07
N SER A 104 17.88 -21.52 2.36
CA SER A 104 16.96 -21.41 1.23
C SER A 104 15.60 -20.86 1.66
N SER A 105 15.07 -21.29 2.81
CA SER A 105 13.80 -20.74 3.33
C SER A 105 13.89 -19.25 3.65
N TYR A 106 15.00 -18.79 4.23
CA TYR A 106 15.25 -17.36 4.44
C TYR A 106 15.22 -16.57 3.13
N LEU A 107 15.94 -17.02 2.09
CA LEU A 107 16.00 -16.31 0.81
C LEU A 107 14.62 -16.19 0.14
N TRP A 108 13.79 -17.24 0.21
CA TRP A 108 12.45 -17.19 -0.36
C TRP A 108 11.48 -16.34 0.45
N LEU A 109 11.62 -16.30 1.78
CA LEU A 109 10.87 -15.34 2.61
C LEU A 109 11.21 -13.90 2.25
N GLN A 110 12.49 -13.58 2.03
CA GLN A 110 12.89 -12.22 1.59
C GLN A 110 12.29 -11.84 0.23
N LYS A 111 12.20 -12.79 -0.70
CA LYS A 111 11.49 -12.60 -1.98
C LYS A 111 10.01 -12.31 -1.79
N LEU A 112 9.35 -12.98 -0.85
CA LEU A 112 7.96 -12.72 -0.51
C LEU A 112 7.77 -11.33 0.15
N VAL A 113 8.70 -10.89 1.00
CA VAL A 113 8.69 -9.53 1.57
C VAL A 113 8.77 -8.48 0.45
N LEU A 114 9.67 -8.68 -0.52
CA LEU A 114 9.82 -7.78 -1.66
C LEU A 114 8.59 -7.82 -2.59
N LEU A 115 8.01 -9.00 -2.82
CA LEU A 115 6.77 -9.15 -3.59
C LEU A 115 5.59 -8.42 -2.92
N ASP A 116 5.46 -8.46 -1.59
CA ASP A 116 4.41 -7.70 -0.88
C ASP A 116 4.63 -6.18 -1.00
N LEU A 117 5.89 -5.72 -1.05
CA LEU A 117 6.21 -4.32 -1.40
C LEU A 117 5.74 -3.98 -2.82
N TYR A 118 6.07 -4.83 -3.81
CA TYR A 118 5.68 -4.60 -5.20
C TYR A 118 4.18 -4.70 -5.42
N ARG A 119 3.47 -5.62 -4.76
CA ARG A 119 2.01 -5.70 -4.79
C ARG A 119 1.37 -4.36 -4.40
N ARG A 120 1.89 -3.70 -3.37
CA ARG A 120 1.41 -2.36 -2.96
C ARG A 120 1.69 -1.27 -3.99
N LEU A 121 2.75 -1.42 -4.78
CA LEU A 121 3.07 -0.51 -5.89
C LEU A 121 2.16 -0.77 -7.11
N LEU A 122 1.76 -2.02 -7.32
CA LEU A 122 1.00 -2.46 -8.49
C LEU A 122 -0.52 -2.27 -8.39
N VAL A 123 -1.05 -1.74 -7.27
CA VAL A 123 -2.50 -1.61 -6.95
C VAL A 123 -3.32 -0.87 -8.03
N LYS A 124 -2.66 -0.19 -8.96
CA LYS A 124 -3.29 0.62 -10.02
C LYS A 124 -3.24 -0.04 -11.41
N LEU A 125 -2.64 -1.23 -11.54
CA LEU A 125 -2.51 -1.90 -12.83
C LEU A 125 -3.65 -2.90 -13.06
N PRO A 126 -4.12 -3.04 -14.32
CA PRO A 126 -5.05 -4.10 -14.66
C PRO A 126 -4.40 -5.48 -14.41
N HIS A 127 -5.19 -6.43 -13.92
CA HIS A 127 -4.80 -7.81 -13.63
C HIS A 127 -3.67 -7.99 -12.58
N GLU A 128 -3.59 -7.09 -11.59
CA GLU A 128 -2.57 -7.18 -10.53
C GLU A 128 -2.60 -8.53 -9.79
N HIS A 129 -3.79 -9.06 -9.50
CA HIS A 129 -3.94 -10.28 -8.71
C HIS A 129 -3.36 -11.48 -9.45
N ILE A 130 -3.59 -11.57 -10.77
CA ILE A 130 -3.06 -12.66 -11.60
C ILE A 130 -1.53 -12.66 -11.56
N LYS A 131 -0.91 -11.48 -11.69
CA LYS A 131 0.56 -11.34 -11.62
C LYS A 131 1.09 -11.73 -10.25
N VAL A 132 0.46 -11.31 -9.17
CA VAL A 132 0.91 -11.65 -7.81
C VAL A 132 0.77 -13.16 -7.56
N TYR A 133 -0.36 -13.76 -7.92
CA TYR A 133 -0.56 -15.21 -7.77
C TYR A 133 0.40 -16.04 -8.62
N SER A 134 0.74 -15.59 -9.83
CA SER A 134 1.73 -16.29 -10.65
C SER A 134 3.12 -16.27 -10.01
N PHE A 135 3.54 -15.13 -9.44
CA PHE A 135 4.80 -15.04 -8.72
C PHE A 135 4.82 -15.91 -7.45
N LEU A 136 3.73 -15.92 -6.69
CA LEU A 136 3.59 -16.80 -5.52
C LEU A 136 3.72 -18.28 -5.90
N ALA A 137 3.07 -18.70 -6.99
CA ALA A 137 3.18 -20.07 -7.49
C ALA A 137 4.62 -20.42 -7.89
N VAL A 138 5.30 -19.54 -8.64
CA VAL A 138 6.70 -19.74 -9.03
C VAL A 138 7.62 -19.81 -7.81
N PHE A 139 7.45 -18.94 -6.82
CA PHE A 139 8.25 -18.99 -5.59
C PHE A 139 8.00 -20.25 -4.78
N LEU A 140 6.76 -20.73 -4.70
CA LEU A 140 6.45 -21.99 -4.03
C LEU A 140 7.11 -23.18 -4.75
N VAL A 141 6.96 -23.28 -6.07
CA VAL A 141 7.53 -24.37 -6.86
C VAL A 141 9.06 -24.38 -6.79
N THR A 142 9.69 -23.21 -6.95
CA THR A 142 11.16 -23.10 -6.88
C THR A 142 11.68 -23.36 -5.47
N TRP A 143 10.95 -22.97 -4.42
CA TRP A 143 11.33 -23.29 -3.04
C TRP A 143 11.28 -24.80 -2.80
N ILE A 144 10.19 -25.48 -3.23
CA ILE A 144 10.06 -26.93 -3.13
C ILE A 144 11.21 -27.62 -3.89
N ALA A 145 11.54 -27.16 -5.10
CA ALA A 145 12.66 -27.70 -5.87
C ALA A 145 14.00 -27.58 -5.11
N CYS A 146 14.25 -26.47 -4.42
CA CYS A 146 15.42 -26.29 -3.56
C CYS A 146 15.42 -27.20 -2.32
N GLN A 147 14.25 -27.44 -1.72
CA GLN A 147 14.16 -28.40 -0.60
C GLN A 147 14.43 -29.82 -1.08
N VAL A 148 13.79 -30.23 -2.18
CA VAL A 148 13.97 -31.57 -2.75
C VAL A 148 15.43 -31.79 -3.17
N SER A 149 16.05 -30.82 -3.86
CA SER A 149 17.46 -30.95 -4.26
C SER A 149 18.42 -31.14 -3.09
N THR A 150 18.04 -30.66 -1.89
CA THR A 150 18.84 -30.83 -0.67
C THR A 150 18.89 -32.28 -0.18
N PHE A 151 17.88 -33.11 -0.44
CA PHE A 151 17.77 -34.46 0.12
C PHE A 151 17.99 -35.61 -0.88
N ILE A 152 18.16 -35.33 -2.17
CA ILE A 152 18.19 -36.36 -3.23
C ILE A 152 19.59 -36.78 -3.69
N GLU A 153 20.65 -36.06 -3.31
CA GLU A 153 22.01 -36.27 -3.84
C GLU A 153 22.66 -37.54 -3.31
N CYS A 154 22.54 -37.82 -2.01
CA CYS A 154 23.12 -39.01 -1.40
C CYS A 154 22.07 -40.10 -1.22
N LYS A 155 22.29 -41.26 -1.86
CA LYS A 155 21.46 -42.47 -1.72
C LYS A 155 22.32 -43.66 -1.31
N PRO A 156 22.07 -44.30 -0.16
CA PRO A 156 21.07 -44.00 0.87
C PRO A 156 21.35 -42.73 1.70
N ILE A 157 20.32 -42.18 2.36
CA ILE A 157 20.38 -40.88 3.06
C ILE A 157 21.45 -40.80 4.16
N HIS A 158 21.84 -41.92 4.77
CA HIS A 158 22.85 -41.92 5.82
C HIS A 158 24.25 -41.51 5.34
N LEU A 159 24.50 -41.58 4.03
CA LEU A 159 25.75 -41.12 3.42
C LEU A 159 25.97 -39.60 3.62
N TYR A 160 24.90 -38.81 3.83
CA TYR A 160 25.02 -37.38 4.11
C TYR A 160 25.84 -37.06 5.37
N TRP A 161 25.85 -37.95 6.37
CA TRP A 161 26.57 -37.74 7.62
C TRP A 161 27.60 -38.82 7.93
N GLN A 162 27.79 -39.78 7.02
CA GLN A 162 28.83 -40.79 7.16
C GLN A 162 30.21 -40.13 7.08
N VAL A 163 31.05 -40.37 8.10
CA VAL A 163 32.41 -39.85 8.17
C VAL A 163 33.41 -40.89 7.71
N VAL A 164 33.28 -42.17 8.08
CA VAL A 164 34.13 -43.30 7.66
C VAL A 164 33.21 -44.52 7.44
N PRO A 165 33.32 -45.28 6.33
CA PRO A 165 34.19 -45.09 5.16
C PRO A 165 33.78 -43.87 4.30
N HIS A 166 34.52 -43.56 3.23
CA HIS A 166 34.23 -42.39 2.39
C HIS A 166 32.85 -42.49 1.72
N PRO A 167 31.95 -41.51 1.91
CA PRO A 167 30.59 -41.56 1.37
C PRO A 167 30.48 -41.26 -0.14
N GLY A 168 31.58 -40.89 -0.81
CA GLY A 168 31.60 -40.52 -2.22
C GLY A 168 31.40 -39.03 -2.46
N SER A 169 31.34 -38.62 -3.73
CA SER A 169 31.22 -37.22 -4.15
C SER A 169 29.86 -36.59 -3.84
N CYS A 170 28.85 -37.36 -3.44
CA CYS A 170 27.51 -36.82 -3.12
C CYS A 170 27.55 -35.80 -1.97
N VAL A 171 28.54 -35.90 -1.08
CA VAL A 171 28.72 -35.00 0.08
C VAL A 171 29.20 -33.60 -0.33
N GLU A 172 29.79 -33.48 -1.52
CA GLU A 172 30.20 -32.19 -2.09
C GLU A 172 28.99 -31.32 -2.45
N ALA A 173 27.80 -31.88 -2.63
CA ALA A 173 26.55 -31.15 -2.85
C ALA A 173 26.54 -30.10 -3.98
N GLU A 174 27.24 -30.42 -5.06
CA GLU A 174 27.38 -29.53 -6.21
C GLU A 174 26.04 -29.30 -6.92
N ALA A 175 25.23 -30.36 -7.10
CA ALA A 175 23.96 -30.27 -7.80
C ALA A 175 22.94 -29.41 -7.03
N GLN A 176 22.89 -29.53 -5.71
CA GLN A 176 22.09 -28.71 -4.81
C GLN A 176 22.54 -27.25 -4.85
N LEU A 177 23.85 -27.00 -4.82
CA LEU A 177 24.39 -25.64 -4.91
C LEU A 177 24.00 -24.97 -6.24
N MET A 178 24.16 -25.68 -7.36
CA MET A 178 23.78 -25.20 -8.69
C MET A 178 22.27 -24.96 -8.79
N THR A 179 21.45 -25.88 -8.30
CA THR A 179 19.98 -25.76 -8.32
C THR A 179 19.53 -24.53 -7.55
N VAL A 180 19.99 -24.36 -6.30
CA VAL A 180 19.64 -23.20 -5.48
C VAL A 180 20.14 -21.91 -6.12
N GLY A 181 21.38 -21.90 -6.63
CA GLY A 181 21.98 -20.74 -7.28
C GLY A 181 21.21 -20.27 -8.52
N ILE A 182 20.92 -21.19 -9.45
CA ILE A 182 20.18 -20.89 -10.69
C ILE A 182 18.77 -20.40 -10.37
N LEU A 183 18.04 -21.10 -9.50
CA LEU A 183 16.68 -20.71 -9.14
C LEU A 183 16.65 -19.35 -8.43
N ASN A 184 17.65 -19.05 -7.60
CA ASN A 184 17.81 -17.75 -6.96
C ASN A 184 18.00 -16.64 -8.01
N ILE A 185 18.92 -16.81 -8.96
CA ILE A 185 19.16 -15.86 -10.06
C ILE A 185 17.89 -15.63 -10.88
N VAL A 186 17.21 -16.70 -11.30
CA VAL A 186 16.00 -16.61 -12.13
C VAL A 186 14.90 -15.86 -11.38
N THR A 187 14.65 -16.21 -10.12
CA THR A 187 13.60 -15.56 -9.32
C THR A 187 13.91 -14.11 -8.99
N ASP A 188 15.18 -13.74 -8.79
CA ASP A 188 15.59 -12.34 -8.61
C ASP A 188 15.43 -11.54 -9.91
N LEU A 189 15.79 -12.11 -11.06
CA LEU A 189 15.58 -11.47 -12.36
C LEU A 189 14.09 -11.21 -12.61
N MET A 190 13.22 -12.17 -12.29
CA MET A 190 11.77 -11.99 -12.37
C MET A 190 11.29 -10.83 -11.50
N LEU A 191 11.81 -10.70 -10.27
CA LEU A 191 11.47 -9.59 -9.37
C LEU A 191 11.95 -8.23 -9.89
N ILE A 192 13.12 -8.19 -10.53
CA ILE A 192 13.64 -6.98 -11.16
C ILE A 192 12.80 -6.57 -12.37
N LEU A 193 12.35 -7.53 -13.18
CA LEU A 193 11.56 -7.22 -14.38
C LEU A 193 10.14 -6.72 -14.05
N LEU A 194 9.58 -7.13 -12.90
CA LEU A 194 8.20 -6.82 -12.53
C LEU A 194 7.85 -5.31 -12.52
N PRO A 195 8.64 -4.40 -11.92
CA PRO A 195 8.27 -3.00 -11.83
C PRO A 195 8.82 -2.16 -12.99
N LEU A 196 9.69 -2.69 -13.87
CA LEU A 196 10.30 -1.90 -14.96
C LEU A 196 9.26 -1.23 -15.89
N PRO A 197 8.23 -1.93 -16.40
CA PRO A 197 7.24 -1.29 -17.25
C PRO A 197 6.50 -0.16 -16.54
N LEU A 198 6.27 -0.32 -15.23
CA LEU A 198 5.63 0.70 -14.40
C LEU A 198 6.53 1.93 -14.21
N VAL A 199 7.81 1.73 -13.91
CA VAL A 199 8.75 2.85 -13.71
C VAL A 199 8.92 3.66 -14.99
N VAL A 200 8.93 3.02 -16.15
CA VAL A 200 9.00 3.68 -17.46
C VAL A 200 7.72 4.49 -17.73
N ALA A 201 6.54 3.92 -17.46
CA ALA A 201 5.26 4.59 -17.68
C ALA A 201 4.95 5.70 -16.65
N MET A 202 5.60 5.67 -15.49
CA MET A 202 5.30 6.61 -14.40
C MET A 202 5.86 8.01 -14.68
N GLN A 203 4.99 9.02 -14.72
CA GLN A 203 5.35 10.44 -14.72
C GLN A 203 5.71 10.93 -13.31
N ALA A 204 6.71 10.28 -12.69
CA ALA A 204 7.24 10.69 -11.40
C ALA A 204 8.37 11.71 -11.55
N ALA A 205 8.49 12.60 -10.56
CA ALA A 205 9.61 13.52 -10.46
C ALA A 205 10.95 12.75 -10.36
N TRP A 206 12.00 13.29 -10.98
CA TRP A 206 13.27 12.58 -11.25
C TRP A 206 13.90 11.93 -10.00
N ARG A 207 13.80 12.57 -8.83
CA ARG A 207 14.35 12.02 -7.58
C ARG A 207 13.70 10.69 -7.16
N LEU A 208 12.40 10.49 -7.42
CA LEU A 208 11.70 9.23 -7.16
C LEU A 208 12.13 8.14 -8.16
N LYS A 209 12.33 8.51 -9.42
CA LYS A 209 12.85 7.59 -10.44
C LYS A 209 14.27 7.15 -10.08
N ALA A 210 15.13 8.07 -9.66
CA ALA A 210 16.50 7.78 -9.24
C ALA A 210 16.56 6.75 -8.10
N GLN A 211 15.69 6.83 -7.10
CA GLN A 211 15.65 5.87 -5.99
C GLN A 211 15.26 4.45 -6.44
N LEU A 212 14.28 4.33 -7.33
CA LEU A 212 13.90 3.04 -7.90
C LEU A 212 15.02 2.45 -8.76
N TYR A 213 15.71 3.29 -9.55
CA TYR A 213 16.89 2.86 -10.31
C TYR A 213 18.02 2.36 -9.41
N VAL A 214 18.31 3.03 -8.29
CA VAL A 214 19.33 2.58 -7.33
C VAL A 214 18.98 1.19 -6.77
N LEU A 215 17.72 0.95 -6.41
CA LEU A 215 17.27 -0.38 -5.93
C LEU A 215 17.41 -1.45 -7.00
N PHE A 216 17.09 -1.14 -8.26
CA PHE A 216 17.29 -2.08 -9.38
C PHE A 216 18.75 -2.36 -9.65
N LEU A 217 19.60 -1.34 -9.69
CA LEU A 217 21.04 -1.49 -9.90
C LEU A 217 21.66 -2.35 -8.79
N LEU A 218 21.23 -2.18 -7.55
CA LEU A 218 21.68 -3.00 -6.44
C LEU A 218 21.24 -4.47 -6.59
N GLY A 219 20.01 -4.71 -7.05
CA GLY A 219 19.53 -6.05 -7.40
C GLY A 219 20.33 -6.72 -8.52
N ILE A 220 20.59 -5.99 -9.61
CA ILE A 220 21.41 -6.47 -10.74
C ILE A 220 22.84 -6.79 -10.28
N PHE A 221 23.42 -5.96 -9.42
CA PHE A 221 24.75 -6.16 -8.86
C PHE A 221 24.83 -7.46 -8.04
N ILE A 222 23.82 -7.77 -7.23
CA ILE A 222 23.75 -9.02 -6.45
C ILE A 222 23.67 -10.24 -7.36
N ILE A 223 22.87 -10.17 -8.42
CA ILE A 223 22.77 -11.25 -9.41
C ILE A 223 24.11 -11.46 -10.10
N ALA A 224 24.79 -10.38 -10.50
CA ALA A 224 26.10 -10.46 -11.15
C ALA A 224 27.16 -11.11 -10.24
N ILE A 225 27.22 -10.74 -8.96
CA ILE A 225 28.09 -11.39 -7.98
C ILE A 225 27.77 -12.89 -7.88
N THR A 226 26.48 -13.24 -7.84
CA THR A 226 26.05 -14.64 -7.72
C THR A 226 26.47 -15.45 -8.95
N ILE A 227 26.32 -14.90 -10.16
CA ILE A 227 26.75 -15.54 -11.42
C ILE A 227 28.26 -15.81 -11.42
N VAL A 228 29.07 -14.85 -10.98
CA VAL A 228 30.53 -15.00 -10.94
C VAL A 228 30.96 -15.99 -9.85
N ARG A 229 30.28 -15.96 -8.69
CA ARG A 229 30.62 -16.78 -7.52
C ARG A 229 30.28 -18.25 -7.70
N LEU A 230 29.14 -18.58 -8.31
CA LEU A 230 28.68 -19.97 -8.44
C LEU A 230 29.76 -20.90 -9.04
N PRO A 231 30.38 -20.60 -10.21
CA PRO A 231 31.43 -21.44 -10.78
C PRO A 231 32.71 -21.47 -9.93
N ILE A 232 33.05 -20.38 -9.22
CA ILE A 232 34.22 -20.35 -8.32
C ILE A 232 34.00 -21.27 -7.10
N THR A 233 32.76 -21.39 -6.63
CA THR A 233 32.40 -22.23 -5.49
C THR A 233 32.34 -23.71 -5.87
N THR A 234 32.00 -24.04 -7.13
CA THR A 234 32.10 -25.41 -7.63
C THR A 234 33.55 -25.85 -7.85
N LEU A 235 34.45 -24.92 -8.22
CA LEU A 235 35.89 -25.18 -8.28
C LEU A 235 36.50 -25.49 -6.89
N HIS A 236 35.96 -24.91 -5.82
CA HIS A 236 36.36 -25.17 -4.43
C HIS A 236 35.30 -25.98 -3.66
N LYS A 237 34.80 -27.06 -4.28
CA LYS A 237 33.70 -27.88 -3.76
C LYS A 237 33.96 -28.53 -2.39
N ASP A 238 35.22 -28.74 -2.04
CA ASP A 238 35.62 -29.33 -0.76
C ASP A 238 35.59 -28.31 0.41
N SER A 239 35.46 -27.01 0.10
CA SER A 239 35.51 -25.93 1.08
C SER A 239 34.11 -25.54 1.58
N GLN A 240 33.72 -26.13 2.70
CA GLN A 240 32.48 -25.76 3.41
C GLN A 240 32.53 -24.35 4.01
N LEU A 241 33.74 -23.85 4.26
CA LEU A 241 34.01 -22.54 4.82
C LEU A 241 33.64 -21.43 3.83
N ASP A 242 34.10 -21.55 2.58
CA ASP A 242 33.81 -20.57 1.54
C ASP A 242 32.30 -20.48 1.30
N ARG A 243 31.64 -21.63 1.18
CA ARG A 243 30.18 -21.71 1.00
C ARG A 243 29.42 -20.99 2.11
N SER A 244 29.78 -21.23 3.37
CA SER A 244 29.10 -20.65 4.54
C SER A 244 29.32 -19.14 4.65
N THR A 245 30.51 -18.68 4.28
CA THR A 245 30.89 -17.26 4.28
C THR A 245 30.09 -16.50 3.25
N TRP A 246 30.10 -16.98 2.01
CA TRP A 246 29.34 -16.33 0.95
C TRP A 246 27.83 -16.35 1.19
N ALA A 247 27.29 -17.43 1.75
CA ALA A 247 25.89 -17.46 2.17
C ALA A 247 25.58 -16.44 3.29
N SER A 248 26.55 -16.10 4.13
CA SER A 248 26.40 -15.04 5.15
C SER A 248 26.46 -13.63 4.54
N VAL A 249 27.33 -13.41 3.54
CA VAL A 249 27.36 -12.18 2.74
C VAL A 249 26.02 -11.96 2.04
N GLU A 250 25.54 -12.98 1.33
CA GLU A 250 24.27 -12.93 0.60
C GLU A 250 23.10 -12.65 1.54
N LEU A 251 23.04 -13.34 2.68
CA LEU A 251 22.04 -13.11 3.72
C LEU A 251 21.98 -11.64 4.17
N LEU A 252 23.14 -11.04 4.45
CA LEU A 252 23.27 -9.64 4.87
C LEU A 252 22.84 -8.67 3.77
N VAL A 253 23.34 -8.87 2.55
CA VAL A 253 23.05 -8.00 1.43
C VAL A 253 21.56 -8.06 1.09
N THR A 254 20.95 -9.25 1.04
CA THR A 254 19.50 -9.41 0.88
C THR A 254 18.71 -8.71 1.98
N ALA A 255 19.13 -8.84 3.25
CA ALA A 255 18.49 -8.12 4.36
C ALA A 255 18.52 -6.61 4.14
N PHE A 256 19.65 -6.05 3.69
CA PHE A 256 19.75 -4.63 3.38
C PHE A 256 18.82 -4.22 2.24
N VAL A 257 18.91 -4.87 1.08
CA VAL A 257 18.16 -4.49 -0.14
C VAL A 257 16.65 -4.57 0.07
N VAL A 258 16.16 -5.64 0.68
CA VAL A 258 14.71 -5.88 0.84
C VAL A 258 14.10 -4.94 1.89
N ASN A 259 14.86 -4.53 2.89
CA ASN A 259 14.36 -3.70 3.99
C ASN A 259 14.59 -2.20 3.76
N ALA A 260 15.58 -1.81 2.96
CA ALA A 260 15.90 -0.41 2.65
C ALA A 260 14.70 0.42 2.14
N PRO A 261 13.85 -0.04 1.20
CA PRO A 261 12.72 0.75 0.71
C PRO A 261 11.71 1.09 1.81
N THR A 262 11.46 0.13 2.71
CA THR A 262 10.49 0.30 3.80
C THR A 262 11.05 1.25 4.86
N MET A 263 12.33 1.09 5.22
CA MET A 263 12.99 1.98 6.16
C MET A 263 13.11 3.41 5.61
N TYR A 264 13.45 3.57 4.33
CA TYR A 264 13.51 4.88 3.69
C TYR A 264 12.15 5.59 3.69
N GLY A 265 11.07 4.88 3.35
CA GLY A 265 9.71 5.43 3.39
C GLY A 265 9.28 5.85 4.80
N LEU A 266 9.63 5.05 5.81
CA LEU A 266 9.36 5.37 7.22
C LEU A 266 10.20 6.55 7.73
N TRP A 267 11.47 6.63 7.33
CA TRP A 267 12.36 7.72 7.71
C TRP A 267 11.87 9.06 7.16
N ASN A 268 11.50 9.12 5.88
CA ASN A 268 10.98 10.33 5.27
C ASN A 268 9.64 10.76 5.88
N SER A 269 8.79 9.80 6.24
CA SER A 269 7.53 10.06 6.94
C SER A 269 7.77 10.63 8.35
N GLY A 270 8.75 10.09 9.08
CA GLY A 270 9.13 10.57 10.42
C GLY A 270 9.76 11.96 10.40
N ARG A 271 10.64 12.26 9.43
CA ARG A 271 11.22 13.61 9.28
C ARG A 271 10.14 14.67 9.04
N ARG A 272 9.12 14.36 8.24
CA ARG A 272 7.99 15.27 8.01
C ARG A 272 7.14 15.48 9.26
N ALA A 273 6.93 14.43 10.07
CA ALA A 273 6.23 14.54 11.34
C ALA A 273 7.02 15.31 12.41
N HIS A 274 8.35 15.25 12.39
CA HIS A 274 9.21 16.04 13.29
C HIS A 274 9.41 17.48 12.82
N ALA A 275 9.52 17.74 11.51
CA ALA A 275 9.58 19.11 10.98
C ALA A 275 8.31 19.90 11.30
N THR A 276 7.14 19.25 11.26
CA THR A 276 5.87 19.84 11.71
C THR A 276 5.77 20.03 13.23
N SER A 277 6.67 19.42 14.03
CA SER A 277 6.69 19.51 15.50
C SER A 277 7.70 20.53 16.05
N ASN A 278 8.76 20.87 15.31
CA ASN A 278 9.88 21.68 15.83
C ASN A 278 9.98 23.10 15.27
N GLY A 279 9.14 23.52 14.32
CA GLY A 279 9.15 24.91 13.82
C GLY A 279 10.49 25.36 13.23
N GLU A 280 11.36 24.42 12.84
CA GLU A 280 12.62 24.70 12.15
C GLU A 280 12.39 24.57 10.65
N GLU A 281 12.15 25.71 10.01
CA GLU A 281 12.21 25.88 8.55
C GLU A 281 13.61 25.51 8.06
N THR A 282 13.80 24.24 7.70
CA THR A 282 14.84 23.88 6.72
C THR A 282 14.13 23.58 5.41
N GLY A 283 14.20 24.57 4.52
CA GLY A 283 13.72 24.50 3.15
C GLY A 283 14.35 23.33 2.41
N ASP A 284 13.61 22.23 2.32
CA ASP A 284 13.85 21.18 1.33
C ASP A 284 12.55 20.41 1.09
N THR A 285 11.61 21.08 0.44
CA THR A 285 10.33 20.52 0.03
C THR A 285 10.56 19.59 -1.17
N PHE A 286 10.58 18.29 -0.93
CA PHE A 286 10.35 17.32 -2.01
C PHE A 286 9.38 16.21 -1.61
N GLY A 287 8.18 16.32 -2.18
CA GLY A 287 7.05 15.42 -2.03
C GLY A 287 7.29 14.03 -2.61
N MET A 288 7.69 13.08 -1.77
CA MET A 288 7.29 11.68 -1.89
C MET A 288 6.32 11.33 -0.75
N ALA A 289 5.07 11.79 -0.88
CA ALA A 289 3.95 11.31 -0.07
C ALA A 289 3.06 10.45 -0.96
N THR A 290 3.54 9.26 -1.31
CA THR A 290 2.70 8.22 -1.90
C THR A 290 3.41 6.88 -1.78
N MET A 291 3.60 6.42 -0.55
CA MET A 291 3.85 5.00 -0.27
C MET A 291 3.82 4.79 1.24
N GLY A 292 2.72 4.21 1.74
CA GLY A 292 2.74 3.57 3.06
C GLY A 292 1.72 4.02 4.11
N SER A 293 0.78 4.93 3.81
CA SER A 293 -0.34 5.20 4.73
C SER A 293 -1.68 4.94 4.05
N MET A 294 -2.01 3.66 3.93
CA MET A 294 -3.40 3.24 4.03
C MET A 294 -3.46 2.26 5.19
N ALA A 295 -4.45 2.48 6.07
CA ALA A 295 -4.72 1.82 7.35
C ALA A 295 -3.97 2.35 8.59
N ARG A 296 -4.42 3.53 9.08
CA ARG A 296 -4.86 3.62 10.48
C ARG A 296 -5.96 4.68 10.61
N LYS A 297 -7.20 4.23 10.84
CA LYS A 297 -8.20 4.98 11.60
C LYS A 297 -7.58 5.19 12.98
N THR A 298 -6.91 6.31 13.20
CA THR A 298 -6.62 6.76 14.56
C THR A 298 -7.92 7.33 15.09
N LYS A 299 -8.61 6.51 15.89
CA LYS A 299 -9.62 6.95 16.84
C LYS A 299 -8.90 7.89 17.81
N ILE A 300 -8.86 9.18 17.49
CA ILE A 300 -8.76 10.20 18.51
C ILE A 300 -10.17 10.29 19.05
N GLU A 301 -10.33 9.84 20.27
CA GLU A 301 -11.50 10.07 21.09
C GLU A 301 -11.55 11.57 21.34
N ALA A 302 -12.17 12.30 20.40
CA ALA A 302 -12.78 13.57 20.67
C ALA A 302 -14.20 13.22 21.15
N ASP A 303 -14.35 13.24 22.47
CA ASP A 303 -15.65 13.15 23.10
C ASP A 303 -16.60 14.16 22.43
N ASN A 304 -17.76 13.66 21.99
CA ASN A 304 -18.96 14.39 21.63
C ASN A 304 -18.95 15.29 20.38
N VAL A 305 -18.77 14.73 19.17
CA VAL A 305 -19.38 15.31 17.96
C VAL A 305 -19.81 14.21 16.99
N HIS A 306 -21.09 13.83 17.03
CA HIS A 306 -21.71 12.99 15.99
C HIS A 306 -21.65 13.70 14.63
N GLY A 307 -20.70 13.27 13.79
CA GLY A 307 -20.51 13.69 12.40
C GLY A 307 -21.00 12.61 11.44
N PHE A 308 -21.71 13.05 10.41
CA PHE A 308 -22.54 12.27 9.51
C PHE A 308 -21.70 11.54 8.43
N GLU A 309 -21.42 10.23 8.62
CA GLU A 309 -20.88 9.33 7.58
C GLU A 309 -22.04 8.79 6.73
N SER A 310 -22.08 9.10 5.43
CA SER A 310 -22.89 8.35 4.46
C SER A 310 -22.15 7.06 4.08
N SER A 311 -22.66 5.92 4.54
CA SER A 311 -22.13 4.59 4.18
C SER A 311 -22.52 4.18 2.76
N PRO A 312 -21.60 3.68 1.92
CA PRO A 312 -21.96 3.02 0.67
C PRO A 312 -22.23 1.53 0.96
N VAL A 313 -23.49 1.15 1.07
CA VAL A 313 -23.86 -0.28 1.12
C VAL A 313 -24.04 -0.78 -0.32
N GLY A 314 -23.08 -1.58 -0.77
CA GLY A 314 -23.25 -2.45 -1.92
C GLY A 314 -24.16 -3.62 -1.54
N ARG A 315 -25.38 -3.63 -2.07
CA ARG A 315 -26.17 -4.85 -2.25
C ARG A 315 -26.86 -4.77 -3.61
N SER A 316 -26.62 -5.78 -4.43
CA SER A 316 -27.39 -6.06 -5.63
C SER A 316 -28.87 -6.08 -5.25
N MET A 317 -29.66 -5.16 -5.81
CA MET A 317 -31.10 -5.15 -5.64
C MET A 317 -31.71 -5.29 -7.04
N GLY A 318 -32.45 -6.38 -7.20
CA GLY A 318 -33.05 -6.79 -8.45
C GLY A 318 -34.10 -5.81 -8.96
N HIS A 319 -34.50 -6.07 -10.20
CA HIS A 319 -35.51 -5.35 -10.96
C HIS A 319 -36.77 -5.05 -10.12
N ILE A 320 -37.12 -3.76 -10.01
CA ILE A 320 -38.42 -3.30 -9.52
C ILE A 320 -38.95 -2.31 -10.57
N GLU A 321 -40.02 -2.70 -11.25
CA GLU A 321 -40.88 -1.82 -12.05
C GLU A 321 -41.80 -0.99 -11.13
N GLY A 322 -42.08 0.26 -11.53
CA GLY A 322 -43.07 1.17 -10.91
C GLY A 322 -42.52 1.94 -9.70
N ILE A 323 -42.72 3.25 -9.53
CA ILE A 323 -43.90 4.08 -9.85
C ILE A 323 -43.42 5.45 -10.37
N LEU A 324 -43.85 5.78 -11.59
CA LEU A 324 -43.92 7.15 -12.10
C LEU A 324 -44.98 7.91 -11.29
N GLN A 325 -44.55 8.77 -10.38
CA GLN A 325 -45.43 9.82 -9.86
C GLN A 325 -44.60 11.07 -9.58
N THR A 326 -44.41 11.88 -10.64
CA THR A 326 -44.19 13.31 -10.47
C THR A 326 -45.44 13.86 -9.80
N ARG A 327 -45.41 14.00 -8.48
CA ARG A 327 -46.42 14.75 -7.74
C ARG A 327 -46.32 16.19 -8.26
N GLU A 328 -47.40 16.67 -8.86
CA GLU A 328 -47.53 18.05 -9.32
C GLU A 328 -47.09 19.00 -8.20
N THR A 329 -46.05 19.79 -8.48
CA THR A 329 -45.62 20.85 -7.59
C THR A 329 -46.64 21.97 -7.70
N ILE A 330 -47.61 22.00 -6.79
CA ILE A 330 -48.52 23.13 -6.64
C ILE A 330 -47.69 24.33 -6.22
N VAL A 331 -47.59 25.33 -7.11
CA VAL A 331 -46.94 26.60 -6.83
C VAL A 331 -47.87 27.39 -5.91
N THR A 332 -47.63 27.33 -4.60
CA THR A 332 -48.30 28.23 -3.65
C THR A 332 -47.72 29.63 -3.75
N GLU A 333 -48.55 30.56 -4.22
CA GLU A 333 -48.26 32.00 -4.29
C GLU A 333 -48.16 32.59 -2.88
N TYR A 334 -47.00 33.16 -2.52
CA TYR A 334 -46.83 33.87 -1.25
C TYR A 334 -47.37 35.30 -1.42
N ARG A 335 -48.57 35.57 -0.88
CA ARG A 335 -49.17 36.91 -0.89
C ARG A 335 -48.61 37.70 0.31
N GLU A 336 -47.81 38.72 0.03
CA GLU A 336 -47.18 39.59 1.01
C GLU A 336 -48.19 40.61 1.56
N THR A 337 -49.23 40.15 2.26
CA THR A 337 -50.14 40.98 3.08
C THR A 337 -50.86 40.06 4.05
N ASP A 338 -50.24 39.76 5.19
CA ASP A 338 -50.97 39.67 6.48
C ASP A 338 -50.02 39.33 7.62
N ARG A 339 -49.59 40.39 8.29
CA ARG A 339 -48.81 40.38 9.51
C ARG A 339 -49.77 40.16 10.68
N LYS A 340 -50.30 38.93 10.87
CA LYS A 340 -50.89 38.45 12.15
C LYS A 340 -51.35 36.99 12.09
N ALA A 341 -50.67 36.16 12.88
CA ALA A 341 -51.19 35.05 13.69
C ALA A 341 -52.33 34.16 13.12
N ARG A 342 -52.06 32.85 12.93
CA ARG A 342 -52.61 31.74 13.74
C ARG A 342 -52.26 30.36 13.16
N GLY A 343 -52.36 29.36 14.03
CA GLY A 343 -51.88 27.99 13.93
C GLY A 343 -52.24 27.20 12.67
N TYR A 344 -51.32 26.28 12.32
CA TYR A 344 -51.54 25.19 11.39
C TYR A 344 -52.51 24.17 12.01
N ALA A 345 -53.78 24.27 11.65
CA ALA A 345 -54.72 23.15 11.76
C ALA A 345 -55.87 23.39 10.76
N ASN A 346 -56.04 22.42 9.85
CA ASN A 346 -57.15 22.27 8.90
C ASN A 346 -57.10 23.14 7.65
N LEU A 347 -56.90 22.51 6.49
CA LEU A 347 -57.60 22.84 5.25
C LEU A 347 -57.66 21.58 4.37
N ALA A 348 -58.87 21.27 3.93
CA ALA A 348 -59.25 20.06 3.22
C ALA A 348 -58.94 20.15 1.71
N ASP A 349 -58.84 18.99 1.06
CA ASP A 349 -58.77 18.85 -0.40
C ASP A 349 -60.03 19.42 -1.07
N GLU A 350 -59.87 20.42 -1.93
CA GLU A 350 -60.90 20.85 -2.88
C GLU A 350 -60.40 20.67 -4.31
N THR A 351 -60.99 19.69 -4.98
CA THR A 351 -61.11 19.62 -6.44
C THR A 351 -62.16 20.64 -6.90
N ASP A 352 -61.85 21.54 -7.84
CA ASP A 352 -62.76 21.84 -8.96
C ASP A 352 -62.24 22.90 -9.98
N ASN A 353 -62.41 22.53 -11.25
CA ASN A 353 -62.93 23.30 -12.38
C ASN A 353 -62.51 24.77 -12.57
N ALA A 354 -61.62 25.03 -13.52
CA ALA A 354 -61.41 26.38 -14.07
C ALA A 354 -61.84 26.47 -15.55
N SER A 355 -62.89 27.26 -15.75
CA SER A 355 -63.47 27.75 -17.00
C SER A 355 -62.49 28.47 -17.94
N THR A 356 -62.79 28.34 -19.22
CA THR A 356 -62.11 28.77 -20.45
C THR A 356 -61.99 30.30 -20.70
N SER A 357 -61.84 31.17 -19.70
CA SER A 357 -61.81 32.63 -19.95
C SER A 357 -60.82 33.50 -19.15
N SER A 358 -59.68 32.98 -18.69
CA SER A 358 -58.62 33.82 -18.08
C SER A 358 -57.20 33.52 -18.60
N GLN A 359 -57.10 33.12 -19.86
CA GLN A 359 -55.86 32.73 -20.54
C GLN A 359 -54.90 33.89 -20.91
N LYS A 360 -54.99 35.05 -20.26
CA LYS A 360 -54.19 36.25 -20.62
C LYS A 360 -53.38 36.93 -19.51
N SER A 361 -53.27 36.37 -18.29
CA SER A 361 -52.75 37.17 -17.15
C SER A 361 -51.64 36.59 -16.27
N ILE A 362 -50.95 35.49 -16.62
CA ILE A 362 -49.86 34.98 -15.76
C ILE A 362 -48.54 34.81 -16.55
N LEU A 363 -47.97 35.94 -16.97
CA LEU A 363 -46.59 36.07 -17.46
C LEU A 363 -45.61 36.36 -16.31
N ARG A 364 -45.76 35.70 -15.15
CA ARG A 364 -44.87 35.96 -14.02
C ARG A 364 -43.55 35.18 -14.17
N PRO A 365 -42.40 35.82 -13.92
CA PRO A 365 -41.11 35.14 -13.94
C PRO A 365 -41.05 34.07 -12.85
N ILE A 366 -40.49 32.91 -13.18
CA ILE A 366 -40.22 31.84 -12.20
C ILE A 366 -38.83 32.08 -11.63
N ILE A 367 -38.72 32.12 -10.30
CA ILE A 367 -37.45 32.20 -9.59
C ILE A 367 -37.27 30.91 -8.81
N MET A 368 -36.14 30.23 -9.00
CA MET A 368 -35.78 29.04 -8.24
C MET A 368 -34.48 29.27 -7.51
N ALA A 369 -34.43 28.81 -6.26
CA ALA A 369 -33.22 28.76 -5.44
C ALA A 369 -33.01 27.31 -5.01
N ASN A 370 -31.95 26.69 -5.52
CA ASN A 370 -31.56 25.33 -5.15
C ASN A 370 -30.17 25.34 -4.50
N LEU A 371 -29.87 24.30 -3.72
CA LEU A 371 -28.49 23.99 -3.37
C LEU A 371 -27.71 23.72 -4.66
N HIS A 372 -26.46 24.17 -4.71
CA HIS A 372 -25.70 24.18 -5.94
C HIS A 372 -25.43 22.74 -6.44
N PRO A 373 -25.95 22.32 -7.61
CA PRO A 373 -25.87 20.90 -8.03
C PRO A 373 -24.44 20.39 -8.24
N CYS A 374 -23.50 21.25 -8.65
CA CYS A 374 -22.09 20.87 -8.78
C CYS A 374 -21.37 20.71 -7.41
N PHE A 375 -21.50 21.70 -6.53
CA PHE A 375 -20.68 21.84 -5.32
C PHE A 375 -21.35 21.28 -4.05
N HIS A 376 -22.68 21.18 -4.04
CA HIS A 376 -23.48 20.65 -2.95
C HIS A 376 -24.26 19.41 -3.41
N LYS A 377 -23.56 18.28 -3.44
CA LYS A 377 -24.11 17.00 -3.87
C LYS A 377 -23.59 15.84 -3.00
N PRO A 378 -24.27 14.69 -3.01
CA PRO A 378 -23.73 13.47 -2.43
C PRO A 378 -22.37 13.09 -3.04
N GLY A 379 -21.43 12.66 -2.17
CA GLY A 379 -20.10 12.17 -2.58
C GLY A 379 -19.15 13.23 -3.14
N ALA A 380 -19.38 14.53 -2.92
CA ALA A 380 -18.35 15.55 -3.11
C ALA A 380 -17.37 15.51 -1.91
N HIS A 381 -16.07 15.57 -2.19
CA HIS A 381 -15.05 15.60 -1.14
C HIS A 381 -14.57 17.03 -0.92
N ARG A 382 -14.85 17.58 0.26
CA ARG A 382 -14.27 18.85 0.71
C ARG A 382 -12.84 18.62 1.18
N ILE A 383 -11.92 19.45 0.71
CA ILE A 383 -10.50 19.39 1.02
C ILE A 383 -10.08 20.77 1.51
N ILE A 384 -9.32 20.79 2.60
CA ILE A 384 -8.70 22.00 3.13
C ILE A 384 -7.20 21.72 3.16
N GLU A 385 -6.46 22.46 2.37
CA GLU A 385 -5.01 22.44 2.29
C GLU A 385 -4.50 23.65 3.07
N VAL A 386 -3.58 23.43 4.00
CA VAL A 386 -2.88 24.53 4.68
C VAL A 386 -1.60 24.75 3.90
N ILE A 387 -1.51 25.89 3.23
CA ILE A 387 -0.37 26.28 2.40
C ILE A 387 0.35 27.41 3.12
N GLU A 388 1.66 27.31 3.23
CA GLU A 388 2.47 28.38 3.79
C GLU A 388 2.94 29.28 2.64
N ASN A 389 2.58 30.56 2.72
CA ASN A 389 2.97 31.54 1.72
C ASN A 389 4.48 31.80 1.83
N GLN A 390 5.22 31.48 0.78
CA GLN A 390 6.70 31.51 0.76
C GLN A 390 7.29 32.91 0.98
N ASP A 391 6.52 33.96 0.70
CA ASP A 391 6.99 35.35 0.83
C ASP A 391 6.67 35.93 2.22
N THR A 392 5.66 35.39 2.92
CA THR A 392 5.14 35.98 4.18
C THR A 392 5.24 35.06 5.39
N GLY A 393 5.48 33.76 5.22
CA GLY A 393 5.52 32.77 6.30
C GLY A 393 4.17 32.56 7.00
N VAL A 394 3.09 33.11 6.45
CA VAL A 394 1.73 32.98 7.00
C VAL A 394 1.08 31.72 6.43
N GLN A 395 0.44 30.95 7.30
CA GLN A 395 -0.39 29.81 6.90
C GLN A 395 -1.69 30.32 6.27
N GLU A 396 -1.86 30.03 4.99
CA GLU A 396 -3.05 30.29 4.20
C GLU A 396 -3.87 28.99 4.05
N PHE A 397 -5.17 29.07 4.30
CA PHE A 397 -6.07 27.94 4.12
C PHE A 397 -6.61 27.94 2.68
N HIS A 398 -6.15 26.99 1.87
CA HIS A 398 -6.69 26.71 0.55
C HIS A 398 -7.82 25.69 0.65
N THR A 399 -9.04 26.13 0.35
CA THR A 399 -10.21 25.25 0.39
C THR A 399 -10.62 24.84 -1.02
N SER A 400 -10.91 23.54 -1.22
CA SER A 400 -11.31 22.99 -2.52
C SER A 400 -12.37 21.90 -2.39
N ILE A 401 -13.17 21.72 -3.45
CA ILE A 401 -14.14 20.62 -3.54
C ILE A 401 -13.77 19.73 -4.72
N LYS A 402 -13.48 18.46 -4.42
CA LYS A 402 -13.21 17.44 -5.43
C LYS A 402 -14.49 16.72 -5.82
N ILE A 403 -14.85 16.87 -7.10
CA ILE A 403 -15.99 16.22 -7.72
C ILE A 403 -15.49 15.05 -8.58
N SER A 404 -15.70 13.82 -8.12
CA SER A 404 -15.30 12.60 -8.85
C SER A 404 -16.39 12.05 -9.78
N LYS A 405 -17.67 12.30 -9.43
CA LYS A 405 -18.85 11.90 -10.20
C LYS A 405 -19.85 13.05 -10.16
N TYR A 406 -20.41 13.43 -11.32
CA TYR A 406 -21.39 14.50 -11.45
C TYR A 406 -22.59 14.12 -12.33
N LEU A 407 -22.37 13.40 -13.44
CA LEU A 407 -23.46 13.04 -14.35
C LEU A 407 -24.31 11.90 -13.81
N ASN A 408 -23.66 10.83 -13.32
CA ASN A 408 -24.32 9.58 -12.96
C ASN A 408 -24.11 9.29 -11.47
N ILE A 409 -25.03 9.78 -10.64
CA ILE A 409 -25.04 9.54 -9.18
C ILE A 409 -26.39 8.90 -8.84
N GLY A 410 -26.36 7.70 -8.26
CA GLY A 410 -27.56 7.04 -7.78
C GLY A 410 -28.13 7.69 -6.50
N PRO A 411 -29.33 7.29 -6.06
CA PRO A 411 -29.93 7.79 -4.82
C PRO A 411 -29.04 7.48 -3.61
N VAL A 412 -28.87 8.45 -2.71
CA VAL A 412 -28.03 8.32 -1.50
C VAL A 412 -28.82 8.70 -0.26
N GLN A 413 -28.71 7.92 0.82
CA GLN A 413 -29.27 8.32 2.11
C GLN A 413 -28.37 9.36 2.79
N SER A 414 -28.93 10.53 3.12
CA SER A 414 -28.23 11.61 3.82
C SER A 414 -29.12 12.31 4.84
N GLN A 415 -28.55 12.70 5.97
CA GLN A 415 -29.19 13.57 6.94
C GLN A 415 -29.11 15.01 6.42
N ALA A 416 -30.26 15.66 6.30
CA ALA A 416 -30.37 17.07 5.93
C ALA A 416 -30.15 17.99 7.14
N LEU A 417 -30.58 17.54 8.33
CA LEU A 417 -30.45 18.27 9.59
C LEU A 417 -29.80 17.39 10.65
N ARG A 418 -28.96 18.02 11.48
CA ARG A 418 -28.31 17.34 12.60
C ARG A 418 -29.36 16.88 13.61
N GLY A 419 -29.38 15.60 13.93
CA GLY A 419 -30.33 15.02 14.89
C GLY A 419 -31.69 14.63 14.32
N GLN A 420 -31.86 14.61 12.98
CA GLN A 420 -33.09 14.07 12.40
C GLN A 420 -33.21 12.55 12.67
N PRO A 421 -34.43 12.04 12.94
CA PRO A 421 -34.63 10.65 13.38
C PRO A 421 -34.29 9.62 12.30
N GLU A 422 -34.59 9.91 11.03
CA GLU A 422 -34.27 9.02 9.90
C GLU A 422 -33.58 9.79 8.77
N PRO A 423 -32.58 9.19 8.09
CA PRO A 423 -31.92 9.80 6.93
C PRO A 423 -32.87 9.90 5.74
N LEU A 424 -32.80 11.02 5.00
CA LEU A 424 -33.61 11.23 3.80
C LEU A 424 -32.90 10.67 2.58
N ILE A 425 -33.66 10.26 1.56
CA ILE A 425 -33.09 9.86 0.27
C ILE A 425 -32.88 11.10 -0.59
N TRP A 426 -31.63 11.31 -1.01
CA TRP A 426 -31.20 12.41 -1.87
C TRP A 426 -31.05 11.93 -3.31
N PHE A 427 -31.66 12.67 -4.23
CA PHE A 427 -31.57 12.45 -5.67
C PHE A 427 -30.78 13.59 -6.29
N HIS A 428 -29.59 13.27 -6.77
CA HIS A 428 -28.76 14.24 -7.48
C HIS A 428 -29.24 14.37 -8.93
N ARG A 429 -29.35 15.60 -9.43
CA ARG A 429 -29.54 15.89 -10.85
C ARG A 429 -28.49 16.89 -11.33
N PRO A 430 -27.80 16.63 -12.45
CA PRO A 430 -26.91 17.62 -13.04
C PRO A 430 -27.71 18.83 -13.56
N ILE A 431 -27.07 20.00 -13.63
CA ILE A 431 -27.69 21.28 -14.01
C ILE A 431 -28.48 21.17 -15.32
N HIS A 432 -27.96 20.46 -16.34
CA HIS A 432 -28.68 20.32 -17.61
C HIS A 432 -30.03 19.60 -17.44
N GLN A 433 -30.08 18.46 -16.73
CA GLN A 433 -31.33 17.75 -16.45
C GLN A 433 -32.26 18.55 -15.53
N LEU A 434 -31.71 19.41 -14.68
CA LEU A 434 -32.50 20.30 -13.83
C LEU A 434 -33.18 21.40 -14.67
N LEU A 435 -32.50 21.91 -15.69
CA LEU A 435 -32.98 23.03 -16.51
C LEU A 435 -33.80 22.60 -17.74
N GLU A 436 -33.53 21.41 -18.28
CA GLU A 436 -34.15 20.86 -19.50
C GLU A 436 -35.68 20.94 -19.52
N PRO A 437 -36.43 20.55 -18.45
CA PRO A 437 -37.89 20.65 -18.45
C PRO A 437 -38.42 22.08 -18.63
N PHE A 438 -37.65 23.09 -18.20
CA PHE A 438 -38.04 24.49 -18.35
C PHE A 438 -37.77 25.00 -19.76
N PHE A 439 -36.66 24.58 -20.36
CA PHE A 439 -36.31 24.94 -21.73
C PHE A 439 -37.27 24.28 -22.73
N ASP A 440 -37.64 23.02 -22.50
CA ASP A 440 -38.66 22.31 -23.29
C ASP A 440 -40.05 22.97 -23.19
N ALA A 441 -40.35 23.59 -22.05
CA ALA A 441 -41.57 24.37 -21.84
C ALA A 441 -41.53 25.79 -22.47
N GLY A 442 -40.45 26.14 -23.18
CA GLY A 442 -40.28 27.44 -23.84
C GLY A 442 -39.96 28.59 -22.88
N LEU A 443 -39.40 28.29 -21.70
CA LEU A 443 -38.89 29.29 -20.78
C LEU A 443 -37.41 29.56 -21.06
N LEU A 444 -37.01 30.82 -21.03
CA LEU A 444 -35.62 31.23 -21.15
C LEU A 444 -35.07 31.69 -19.80
N MET A 445 -33.85 31.23 -19.49
CA MET A 445 -33.12 31.70 -18.33
C MET A 445 -32.51 33.06 -18.63
N ASN A 446 -32.96 34.11 -17.93
CA ASN A 446 -32.50 35.48 -18.18
C ASN A 446 -31.63 36.06 -17.06
N LYS A 447 -31.59 35.43 -15.88
CA LYS A 447 -30.68 35.78 -14.79
C LYS A 447 -30.24 34.55 -14.02
N VAL A 448 -28.99 34.56 -13.58
CA VAL A 448 -28.40 33.55 -12.69
C VAL A 448 -27.65 34.28 -11.58
N ARG A 449 -27.67 33.71 -10.37
CA ARG A 449 -26.90 34.17 -9.21
C ARG A 449 -26.41 32.97 -8.41
N GLU A 450 -25.14 33.01 -8.04
CA GLU A 450 -24.45 31.96 -7.29
C GLU A 450 -23.83 32.56 -6.02
N PRO A 451 -24.61 32.80 -4.96
CA PRO A 451 -24.08 33.40 -3.74
C PRO A 451 -23.21 32.39 -2.96
N SER A 452 -22.15 32.90 -2.35
CA SER A 452 -21.33 32.22 -1.35
C SER A 452 -21.52 32.86 0.03
N PHE A 453 -20.89 32.29 1.06
CA PHE A 453 -20.88 32.87 2.39
C PHE A 453 -19.78 33.94 2.49
N ASP A 454 -20.13 35.12 3.00
CA ASP A 454 -19.20 36.26 3.15
C ASP A 454 -18.50 36.26 4.52
N ASP A 455 -18.98 35.44 5.46
CA ASP A 455 -18.50 35.43 6.84
C ASP A 455 -17.22 34.60 6.94
N GLY A 456 -16.12 35.22 7.37
CA GLY A 456 -14.84 34.56 7.65
C GLY A 456 -15.06 33.37 8.57
N GLY A 457 -15.08 32.18 7.99
CA GLY A 457 -15.60 30.98 8.63
C GLY A 457 -14.89 30.60 9.93
N ASP A 458 -15.54 29.77 10.73
CA ASP A 458 -15.02 29.31 12.02
C ASP A 458 -14.00 28.16 11.82
N PRO A 459 -12.70 28.36 12.15
CA PRO A 459 -11.68 27.31 12.07
C PRO A 459 -11.99 26.11 12.98
N GLY A 460 -12.75 26.32 14.07
CA GLY A 460 -13.22 25.26 14.96
C GLY A 460 -14.22 24.31 14.32
N GLN A 461 -14.82 24.72 13.19
CA GLN A 461 -15.75 23.91 12.39
C GLN A 461 -15.20 23.71 10.98
N ALA A 462 -14.01 23.10 10.86
CA ALA A 462 -13.32 22.90 9.60
C ALA A 462 -14.20 22.32 8.45
N GLN A 463 -15.22 21.52 8.75
CA GLN A 463 -16.12 20.94 7.73
C GLN A 463 -17.27 21.87 7.27
N SER A 464 -17.38 23.07 7.85
CA SER A 464 -18.43 24.03 7.54
C SER A 464 -18.24 24.64 6.15
N TYR A 465 -19.33 24.82 5.41
CA TYR A 465 -19.31 25.51 4.12
C TYR A 465 -18.98 27.00 4.23
N HIS A 466 -19.08 27.58 5.43
CA HIS A 466 -18.59 28.94 5.70
C HIS A 466 -17.08 29.07 5.50
N ASN A 467 -16.33 27.96 5.53
CA ASN A 467 -14.89 27.96 5.24
C ASN A 467 -14.58 27.91 3.73
N PHE A 468 -15.59 27.91 2.86
CA PHE A 468 -15.44 27.84 1.40
C PHE A 468 -16.04 29.10 0.73
N PRO A 469 -15.54 30.31 1.03
CA PRO A 469 -16.14 31.56 0.58
C PRO A 469 -16.07 31.74 -0.95
N GLN A 470 -15.15 31.03 -1.62
CA GLN A 470 -15.01 31.03 -3.08
C GLN A 470 -15.89 29.99 -3.78
N ILE A 471 -16.68 29.21 -3.04
CA ILE A 471 -17.51 28.15 -3.61
C ILE A 471 -18.98 28.45 -3.32
N PRO A 472 -19.80 28.67 -4.37
CA PRO A 472 -21.20 29.02 -4.19
C PRO A 472 -21.99 27.81 -3.69
N MET A 473 -22.84 28.08 -2.71
CA MET A 473 -23.66 27.05 -2.08
C MET A 473 -25.05 26.97 -2.66
N GLN A 474 -25.50 28.04 -3.30
CA GLN A 474 -26.80 28.11 -3.93
C GLN A 474 -26.64 28.40 -5.41
N PHE A 475 -27.54 27.82 -6.20
CA PHE A 475 -27.74 28.12 -7.60
C PHE A 475 -29.15 28.70 -7.73
N ILE A 476 -29.21 30.02 -7.95
CA ILE A 476 -30.44 30.78 -8.08
C ILE A 476 -30.60 31.24 -9.51
N PHE A 477 -31.73 30.96 -10.13
CA PHE A 477 -31.97 31.37 -11.51
C PHE A 477 -33.40 31.85 -11.72
N ARG A 478 -33.55 32.76 -12.69
CA ARG A 478 -34.82 33.32 -13.11
C ARG A 478 -35.12 32.89 -14.54
N LEU A 479 -36.31 32.37 -14.72
CA LEU A 479 -36.87 31.95 -16.00
C LEU A 479 -38.02 32.89 -16.41
N VAL A 480 -38.11 33.20 -17.69
CA VAL A 480 -39.16 34.02 -18.30
C VAL A 480 -39.68 33.33 -19.56
N ARG A 481 -40.97 33.49 -19.85
CA ARG A 481 -41.54 33.01 -21.11
C ARG A 481 -41.22 34.00 -22.23
N THR A 482 -40.71 33.53 -23.35
CA THR A 482 -40.66 34.35 -24.56
C THR A 482 -42.07 34.50 -25.11
N SER A 483 -42.52 35.74 -25.25
CA SER A 483 -43.79 36.11 -25.87
C SER A 483 -43.85 35.75 -27.34
#